data_AF-A0A179BCX6-F1
#
_entry.id   AF-A0A179BCX6-F1
#
_cell.length_a   1.000
_cell.length_b   1.000
_cell.length_c   1.000
_cell.angle_alpha   90.00
_cell.angle_beta   90.00
_cell.angle_gamma   90.00
#
_symmetry.space_group_name_H-M   'P 1'
#
loop_
_entity.id
_entity.type
_entity.pdbx_description
1 polymer ?
#
loop_
_entity_poly.entity_id
_entity_poly.type
_entity_poly.pdbx_seq_one_letter_code
_entity_poly.pdbx_strand_id
1 'polypeptide(L)'
;MMLPLSAYLDLESRVFVWAARQGWQLQRTGPLRRGEWPLPRLEFLREGVLTPGEWDVALAAASPLFVGSVSGQREAWSQDGIGVKFYQAPTEFLGFAQIAHTGPVGFVAACRRLPGWDQAPAPDEATAFARVGLPCVRPSQRNSEVFTMLAGVPGD
;
A
#
# COMPACT_ATOMS: atom_id res chain seq x y z
N MET A 1 8.26 18.77 14.18
CA MET A 1 9.14 17.76 14.79
C MET A 1 8.72 16.41 14.23
N MET A 2 9.67 15.59 13.80
CA MET A 2 9.39 14.26 13.23
C MET A 2 9.39 13.23 14.37
N LEU A 3 8.32 12.45 14.49
CA LEU A 3 8.22 11.40 15.50
C LEU A 3 9.18 10.25 15.19
N PRO A 4 9.64 9.48 16.19
CA PRO A 4 10.49 8.30 15.95
C PRO A 4 9.71 7.19 15.20
N LEU A 5 10.44 6.32 14.50
CA LEU A 5 9.87 5.16 13.80
C LEU A 5 9.02 4.28 14.74
N SER A 6 9.41 4.14 16.01
CA SER A 6 8.64 3.37 16.99
C SER A 6 7.19 3.86 17.12
N ALA A 7 6.96 5.17 17.10
CA ALA A 7 5.60 5.72 17.19
C ALA A 7 4.73 5.34 15.97
N TYR A 8 5.33 5.27 14.78
CA TYR A 8 4.65 4.81 13.57
C TYR A 8 4.34 3.31 13.63
N LEU A 9 5.27 2.49 14.11
CA LEU A 9 5.07 1.05 14.26
C LEU A 9 4.00 0.74 15.34
N ASP A 10 3.99 1.49 16.45
CA ASP A 10 2.97 1.35 17.49
C ASP A 10 1.58 1.72 16.98
N LEU A 11 1.46 2.77 16.16
CA LEU A 11 0.20 3.10 15.49
C LEU A 11 -0.20 2.01 14.49
N GLU A 12 0.73 1.55 13.67
CA GLU A 12 0.49 0.48 12.70
C GLU A 12 -0.06 -0.80 13.36
N SER A 13 0.55 -1.27 14.46
CA SER A 13 0.06 -2.44 15.19
C SER A 13 -1.38 -2.25 15.67
N ARG A 14 -1.74 -1.05 16.15
CA ARG A 14 -3.12 -0.73 16.55
C ARG A 14 -4.08 -0.68 15.36
N VAL A 15 -3.66 -0.17 14.20
CA VAL A 15 -4.44 -0.20 12.96
C VAL A 15 -4.72 -1.63 12.52
N PHE A 16 -3.73 -2.52 12.56
CA PHE A 16 -3.93 -3.94 12.24
C PHE A 16 -4.94 -4.62 13.18
N VAL A 17 -4.84 -4.37 14.49
CA VAL A 17 -5.79 -4.91 15.47
C VAL A 17 -7.21 -4.38 15.22
N TRP A 18 -7.35 -3.09 14.94
CA TRP A 18 -8.64 -2.49 14.60
C TRP A 18 -9.24 -3.13 13.34
N ALA A 19 -8.46 -3.27 12.27
CA ALA A 19 -8.93 -3.84 11.02
C ALA A 19 -9.33 -5.32 11.16
N ALA A 20 -8.57 -6.10 11.93
CA ALA A 20 -8.89 -7.50 12.19
C ALA A 20 -10.24 -7.67 12.90
N ARG A 21 -10.60 -6.74 13.81
CA ARG A 21 -11.92 -6.73 14.48
C ARG A 21 -13.08 -6.44 13.52
N GLN A 22 -12.80 -5.79 12.39
CA GLN A 22 -13.77 -5.59 11.30
C GLN A 22 -13.83 -6.79 10.34
N GLY A 23 -13.03 -7.84 10.58
CA GLY A 23 -12.86 -8.96 9.65
C GLY A 23 -12.06 -8.57 8.40
N TRP A 24 -11.31 -7.47 8.43
CA TRP A 24 -10.54 -7.01 7.27
C TRP A 24 -9.13 -7.56 7.27
N GLN A 25 -8.62 -7.86 6.08
CA GLN A 25 -7.22 -8.13 5.85
C GLN A 25 -6.55 -6.86 5.31
N LEU A 26 -5.63 -6.30 6.08
CA LEU A 26 -4.78 -5.20 5.64
C LEU A 26 -3.38 -5.72 5.31
N GLN A 27 -2.79 -5.13 4.28
CA GLN A 27 -1.39 -5.32 3.92
C GLN A 27 -0.69 -3.97 4.03
N ARG A 28 0.49 -3.94 4.66
CA ARG A 28 1.36 -2.76 4.63
C ARG A 28 1.70 -2.42 3.18
N THR A 29 1.79 -1.13 2.85
CA THR A 29 2.24 -0.63 1.54
C THR A 29 3.16 0.59 1.71
N GLY A 30 3.41 1.33 0.63
CA GLY A 30 4.18 2.57 0.65
C GLY A 30 5.65 2.40 1.05
N PRO A 31 6.31 3.49 1.45
CA PRO A 31 7.74 3.50 1.74
C PRO A 31 8.13 2.65 2.95
N LEU A 32 7.26 2.51 3.96
CA LEU A 32 7.55 1.65 5.12
C LEU A 32 7.73 0.19 4.70
N ARG A 33 6.93 -0.30 3.73
CA ARG A 33 7.10 -1.65 3.18
C ARG A 33 8.41 -1.83 2.41
N ARG A 34 8.97 -0.75 1.85
CA ARG A 34 10.27 -0.75 1.19
C ARG A 34 11.45 -0.60 2.16
N GLY A 35 11.18 -0.41 3.45
CA GLY A 35 12.21 -0.19 4.47
C GLY A 35 12.74 1.24 4.51
N GLU A 36 11.96 2.20 4.01
CA GLU A 36 12.35 3.62 3.98
C GLU A 36 11.91 4.36 5.25
N TRP A 37 12.74 5.31 5.67
CA TRP A 37 12.48 6.25 6.75
C TRP A 37 13.24 7.56 6.46
N PRO A 38 12.65 8.75 6.68
CA PRO A 38 11.35 9.00 7.32
C PRO A 38 10.13 8.89 6.40
N LEU A 39 8.95 8.84 7.02
CA LEU A 39 7.68 8.58 6.34
C LEU A 39 6.71 9.77 6.46
N PRO A 40 6.03 10.17 5.37
CA PRO A 40 4.99 11.20 5.44
C PRO A 40 3.72 10.68 6.13
N ARG A 41 3.42 9.38 6.03
CA ARG A 41 2.24 8.70 6.58
C ARG A 41 2.40 7.17 6.53
N LEU A 42 1.52 6.45 7.24
CA LEU A 42 1.33 5.01 7.06
C LEU A 42 0.39 4.74 5.88
N GLU A 43 0.61 3.65 5.16
CA GLU A 43 -0.21 3.27 4.00
C GLU A 43 -0.57 1.79 4.04
N PHE A 44 -1.86 1.47 3.86
CA PHE A 44 -2.39 0.11 3.92
C PHE A 44 -3.23 -0.22 2.69
N LEU A 45 -3.15 -1.45 2.19
CA LEU A 45 -4.06 -2.00 1.19
C LEU A 45 -5.03 -2.96 1.86
N ARG A 46 -6.33 -2.78 1.62
CA ARG A 46 -7.41 -3.66 2.04
C ARG A 46 -7.87 -4.56 0.89
N GLU A 47 -8.14 -5.82 1.18
CA GLU A 47 -8.88 -6.71 0.28
C GLU A 47 -10.38 -6.38 0.23
N GLY A 48 -10.94 -6.35 -0.98
CA GLY A 48 -12.34 -6.04 -1.26
C GLY A 48 -12.59 -4.55 -1.46
N VAL A 49 -13.83 -4.19 -1.73
CA VAL A 49 -14.23 -2.80 -1.99
C VAL A 49 -15.35 -2.40 -1.05
N LEU A 50 -15.17 -1.28 -0.34
CA LEU A 50 -16.23 -0.59 0.38
C LEU A 50 -16.60 0.69 -0.38
N THR A 51 -17.87 1.06 -0.26
CA THR A 51 -18.38 2.36 -0.67
C THR A 51 -17.73 3.48 0.17
N PRO A 52 -17.72 4.73 -0.33
CA PRO A 52 -17.20 5.86 0.45
C PRO A 52 -17.88 6.02 1.82
N GLY A 53 -19.20 5.82 1.90
CA GLY A 53 -19.96 5.94 3.14
C GLY A 53 -19.59 4.88 4.18
N GLU A 54 -19.38 3.63 3.76
CA GLU A 54 -18.93 2.55 4.65
C GLU A 54 -17.54 2.84 5.23
N TRP A 55 -16.64 3.42 4.43
CA TRP A 55 -15.33 3.87 4.91
C TRP A 55 -15.42 4.98 5.93
N ASP A 56 -16.24 6.00 5.67
CA ASP A 56 -16.42 7.12 6.59
C ASP A 56 -16.99 6.64 7.93
N VAL A 57 -17.96 5.73 7.92
CA VAL A 57 -18.52 5.09 9.12
C VAL A 57 -17.45 4.31 9.87
N ALA A 58 -16.65 3.49 9.17
CA ALA A 58 -15.60 2.69 9.82
C ALA A 58 -14.51 3.57 10.45
N LEU A 59 -14.07 4.63 9.77
CA LEU A 59 -13.07 5.55 10.29
C LEU A 59 -13.61 6.37 11.48
N ALA A 60 -14.88 6.79 11.43
CA ALA A 60 -15.53 7.47 12.56
C ALA A 60 -15.65 6.55 13.80
N ALA A 61 -15.92 5.26 13.58
CA ALA A 61 -15.98 4.26 14.65
C ALA A 61 -14.61 3.84 15.21
N ALA A 62 -13.51 4.25 14.59
CA ALA A 62 -12.16 3.84 14.97
C ALA A 62 -11.60 4.57 16.21
N SER A 63 -12.37 5.42 16.89
CA SER A 63 -11.91 6.08 18.12
C SER A 63 -11.49 5.04 19.19
N PRO A 64 -10.32 5.21 19.86
CA PRO A 64 -9.45 6.39 19.88
C PRO A 64 -8.28 6.37 18.89
N LEU A 65 -8.27 5.48 17.89
CA LEU A 65 -7.16 5.32 16.93
C LEU A 65 -6.94 6.57 16.08
N PHE A 66 -8.03 7.18 15.61
CA PHE A 66 -8.04 8.37 14.78
C PHE A 66 -8.81 9.49 15.48
N VAL A 67 -8.22 10.68 15.48
CA VAL A 67 -8.87 11.90 16.01
C VAL A 67 -9.61 12.67 14.90
N GLY A 68 -9.35 12.32 13.63
CA GLY A 68 -10.11 12.80 12.49
C GLY A 68 -9.81 12.02 11.22
N SER A 69 -10.68 12.23 10.23
CA SER A 69 -10.60 11.62 8.90
C SER A 69 -11.05 12.61 7.82
N VAL A 70 -10.68 12.31 6.58
CA VAL A 70 -11.12 13.07 5.40
C VAL A 70 -12.22 12.26 4.70
N SER A 71 -13.44 12.79 4.72
CA SER A 71 -14.62 12.13 4.14
C SER A 71 -14.38 11.76 2.67
N GLY A 72 -14.66 10.50 2.34
CA GLY A 72 -14.53 9.95 0.99
C GLY A 72 -13.10 9.70 0.50
N GLN A 73 -12.06 10.07 1.26
CA GLN A 73 -10.66 9.94 0.82
C GLN A 73 -9.95 8.69 1.38
N ARG A 74 -10.57 7.96 2.32
CA ARG A 74 -9.93 6.84 3.03
C ARG A 74 -8.62 7.28 3.70
N GLU A 75 -8.64 8.47 4.28
CA GLU A 75 -7.51 9.08 4.98
C GLU A 75 -7.92 9.46 6.39
N ALA A 76 -7.04 9.21 7.36
CA ALA A 76 -7.24 9.53 8.76
C ALA A 76 -5.92 9.96 9.42
N TRP A 77 -5.99 10.53 10.62
CA TRP A 77 -4.79 10.89 11.38
C TRP A 77 -4.94 10.60 12.87
N SER A 78 -3.83 10.20 13.49
CA SER A 78 -3.76 9.94 14.93
C SER A 78 -3.67 11.25 15.74
N GLN A 79 -3.80 11.13 17.06
CA GLN A 79 -3.59 12.25 17.99
C GLN A 79 -2.18 12.85 17.89
N ASP A 80 -1.18 12.01 17.59
CA ASP A 80 0.22 12.43 17.41
C ASP A 80 0.47 13.09 16.03
N GLY A 81 -0.57 13.22 15.20
CA GLY A 81 -0.49 13.82 13.87
C GLY A 81 0.06 12.89 12.78
N ILE A 82 0.15 11.57 13.05
CA ILE A 82 0.57 10.59 12.03
C ILE A 82 -0.61 10.35 11.08
N GLY A 83 -0.43 10.71 9.81
CA GLY A 83 -1.38 10.40 8.76
C GLY A 83 -1.42 8.90 8.44
N VAL A 84 -2.59 8.43 8.01
CA VAL A 84 -2.83 7.06 7.54
C VAL A 84 -3.68 7.11 6.26
N LYS A 85 -3.26 6.38 5.23
CA LYS A 85 -4.02 6.23 3.99
C LYS A 85 -4.37 4.78 3.72
N PHE A 86 -5.62 4.53 3.34
CA PHE A 86 -6.11 3.21 2.98
C PHE A 86 -6.44 3.14 1.48
N TYR A 87 -5.84 2.15 0.83
CA TYR A 87 -6.19 1.70 -0.50
C TYR A 87 -7.05 0.44 -0.40
N GLN A 88 -7.72 0.10 -1.49
CA GLN A 88 -8.54 -1.11 -1.56
C GLN A 88 -8.54 -1.67 -2.97
N ALA A 89 -8.62 -2.99 -3.10
CA ALA A 89 -8.74 -3.65 -4.40
C ALA A 89 -9.53 -4.97 -4.26
N PRO A 90 -10.28 -5.38 -5.29
CA PRO A 90 -10.83 -6.74 -5.37
C PRO A 90 -9.73 -7.79 -5.31
N THR A 91 -10.07 -8.99 -4.82
CA THR A 91 -9.13 -10.10 -4.62
C THR A 91 -8.34 -10.42 -5.88
N GLU A 92 -8.98 -10.45 -7.05
CA GLU A 92 -8.34 -10.80 -8.32
C GLU A 92 -7.32 -9.78 -8.83
N PHE A 93 -7.24 -8.58 -8.22
CA PHE A 93 -6.29 -7.51 -8.54
C PHE A 93 -5.33 -7.18 -7.39
N LEU A 94 -5.40 -7.90 -6.26
CA LEU A 94 -4.61 -7.60 -5.07
C LEU A 94 -3.10 -7.53 -5.35
N GLY A 95 -2.57 -8.43 -6.19
CA GLY A 95 -1.16 -8.44 -6.55
C GLY A 95 -0.70 -7.16 -7.24
N PHE A 96 -1.44 -6.69 -8.25
CA PHE A 96 -1.14 -5.45 -8.95
C PHE A 96 -1.33 -4.23 -8.04
N ALA A 97 -2.38 -4.21 -7.22
CA ALA A 97 -2.61 -3.15 -6.24
C ALA A 97 -1.46 -3.08 -5.21
N GLN A 98 -0.99 -4.23 -4.73
CA GLN A 98 0.12 -4.30 -3.78
C GLN A 98 1.42 -3.79 -4.39
N ILE A 99 1.69 -4.08 -5.67
CA ILE A 99 2.82 -3.49 -6.41
C ILE A 99 2.64 -1.97 -6.54
N ALA A 100 1.48 -1.52 -7.02
CA ALA A 100 1.20 -0.12 -7.32
C ALA A 100 1.28 0.78 -6.09
N HIS A 101 0.74 0.33 -4.96
CA HIS A 101 0.72 1.08 -3.70
C HIS A 101 1.98 0.90 -2.87
N THR A 102 2.78 -0.14 -3.13
CA THR A 102 4.12 -0.26 -2.53
C THR A 102 5.12 0.64 -3.22
N GLY A 103 4.99 0.95 -4.51
CA GLY A 103 5.89 1.89 -5.18
C GLY A 103 7.34 1.38 -5.32
N PRO A 104 8.30 2.29 -5.60
CA PRO A 104 8.15 3.73 -5.82
C PRO A 104 7.52 4.06 -7.18
N VAL A 105 7.16 5.33 -7.40
CA VAL A 105 6.42 5.80 -8.58
C VAL A 105 7.12 5.43 -9.89
N GLY A 106 8.44 5.61 -9.99
CA GLY A 106 9.20 5.27 -11.19
C GLY A 106 9.15 3.78 -11.53
N PHE A 107 9.31 2.91 -10.53
CA PHE A 107 9.20 1.45 -10.69
C PHE A 107 7.79 1.04 -11.16
N VAL A 108 6.76 1.57 -10.52
CA VAL A 108 5.36 1.26 -10.87
C VAL A 108 5.00 1.77 -12.25
N ALA A 109 5.42 2.99 -12.61
CA ALA A 109 5.20 3.54 -13.94
C ALA A 109 5.83 2.67 -15.03
N ALA A 110 6.94 2.01 -14.72
CA ALA A 110 7.62 1.14 -15.64
C ALA A 110 6.96 -0.24 -15.73
N CYS A 111 6.53 -0.84 -14.61
CA CYS A 111 5.70 -2.06 -14.63
C CYS A 111 4.38 -1.87 -15.41
N ARG A 112 3.74 -0.71 -15.28
CA ARG A 112 2.48 -0.39 -15.98
C ARG A 112 2.60 -0.36 -17.51
N ARG A 113 3.81 -0.21 -18.05
CA ARG A 113 4.05 -0.24 -19.50
C ARG A 113 4.23 -1.66 -20.04
N LEU A 114 4.41 -2.65 -19.17
CA LEU A 114 4.62 -4.03 -19.59
C LEU A 114 3.28 -4.68 -19.99
N PRO A 115 3.27 -5.49 -21.08
CA PRO A 115 2.11 -6.31 -21.40
C PRO A 115 1.75 -7.20 -20.22
N GLY A 116 0.46 -7.38 -19.96
CA GLY A 116 -0.02 -8.20 -18.83
C GLY A 116 -0.36 -7.42 -17.56
N TRP A 117 -0.02 -6.12 -17.48
CA TRP A 117 -0.45 -5.29 -16.37
C TRP A 117 -1.99 -5.25 -16.27
N ASP A 118 -2.52 -5.33 -15.06
CA ASP A 118 -3.96 -5.41 -14.75
C ASP A 118 -4.72 -6.58 -15.41
N GLN A 119 -4.02 -7.63 -15.87
CA GLN A 119 -4.67 -8.85 -16.32
C GLN A 119 -5.00 -9.78 -15.14
N ALA A 120 -6.27 -9.77 -14.73
CA ALA A 120 -6.78 -10.69 -13.71
C ALA A 120 -6.86 -12.15 -14.21
N PRO A 121 -6.77 -13.15 -13.31
CA PRO A 121 -6.49 -13.01 -11.88
C PRO A 121 -4.99 -12.86 -11.59
N ALA A 122 -4.70 -12.01 -10.60
CA ALA A 122 -3.41 -11.82 -9.95
C ALA A 122 -3.62 -11.54 -8.44
N PRO A 123 -3.93 -12.57 -7.63
CA PRO A 123 -4.30 -12.39 -6.23
C PRO A 123 -3.12 -12.03 -5.31
N ASP A 124 -1.89 -12.23 -5.77
CA ASP A 124 -0.66 -11.95 -5.03
C ASP A 124 0.41 -11.33 -5.94
N GLU A 125 1.45 -10.75 -5.34
CA GLU A 125 2.51 -10.07 -6.08
C GLU A 125 3.32 -11.00 -6.98
N ALA A 126 3.52 -12.27 -6.59
CA ALA A 126 4.29 -13.20 -7.40
C ALA A 126 3.56 -13.51 -8.70
N THR A 127 2.24 -13.75 -8.62
CA THR A 127 1.37 -13.91 -9.77
C THR A 127 1.33 -12.64 -10.62
N ALA A 128 1.22 -11.46 -10.00
CA ALA A 128 1.22 -10.18 -10.74
C ALA A 128 2.53 -9.91 -11.48
N PHE A 129 3.69 -10.19 -10.88
CA PHE A 129 4.98 -10.07 -11.56
C PHE A 129 5.11 -11.07 -12.72
N ALA A 130 4.66 -12.31 -12.53
CA ALA A 130 4.68 -13.32 -13.59
C ALA A 130 3.81 -12.90 -14.80
N ARG A 131 2.67 -12.23 -14.57
CA ARG A 131 1.82 -11.69 -15.65
C ARG A 131 2.54 -10.69 -16.55
N VAL A 132 3.42 -9.87 -15.98
CA VAL A 132 4.21 -8.88 -16.73
C VAL A 132 5.58 -9.41 -17.16
N GLY A 133 5.80 -10.73 -17.07
CA GLY A 133 7.05 -11.36 -17.50
C GLY A 133 8.26 -11.06 -16.60
N LEU A 134 8.04 -10.63 -15.36
CA LEU A 134 9.11 -10.28 -14.42
C LEU A 134 9.25 -11.34 -13.30
N PRO A 135 10.47 -11.54 -12.77
CA PRO A 135 10.63 -12.24 -11.50
C PRO A 135 10.03 -11.41 -10.36
N CYS A 136 9.65 -12.08 -9.27
CA CYS A 136 9.12 -11.38 -8.09
C CYS A 136 10.20 -10.49 -7.45
N VAL A 137 9.98 -9.16 -7.48
CA VAL A 137 10.92 -8.19 -6.91
C VAL A 137 10.50 -7.82 -5.49
N ARG A 138 11.39 -8.07 -4.52
CA ARG A 138 11.14 -7.72 -3.12
C ARG A 138 10.95 -6.21 -2.96
N PRO A 139 10.06 -5.75 -2.07
CA PRO A 139 9.79 -4.31 -1.87
C PRO A 139 11.03 -3.44 -1.67
N SER A 140 12.00 -3.88 -0.86
CA SER A 140 13.24 -3.14 -0.59
C SER A 140 14.21 -3.05 -1.76
N GLN A 141 13.94 -3.79 -2.85
CA GLN A 141 14.76 -3.81 -4.07
C GLN A 141 14.06 -3.08 -5.23
N ARG A 142 12.88 -2.47 -5.00
CA ARG A 142 12.15 -1.73 -6.03
C ARG A 142 12.77 -0.34 -6.19
N ASN A 143 13.96 -0.25 -6.76
CA ASN A 143 14.55 1.00 -7.19
C ASN A 143 14.58 1.07 -8.73
N SER A 144 14.81 2.26 -9.27
CA SER A 144 14.85 2.47 -10.72
C SER A 144 15.95 1.67 -11.42
N GLU A 145 17.10 1.46 -10.76
CA GLU A 145 18.25 0.72 -11.32
C GLU A 145 17.93 -0.76 -11.55
N VAL A 146 17.26 -1.39 -10.59
CA VAL A 146 16.77 -2.78 -10.71
C VAL A 146 15.79 -2.91 -11.87
N PHE A 147 14.98 -1.89 -12.15
CA PHE A 147 14.11 -1.91 -13.32
C PHE A 147 14.88 -1.83 -14.64
N THR A 148 15.89 -0.94 -14.75
CA THR A 148 16.74 -0.87 -15.95
C THR A 148 17.39 -2.22 -16.26
N MET A 149 17.89 -2.91 -15.24
CA MET A 149 18.46 -4.26 -15.39
C MET A 149 17.42 -5.32 -15.80
N LEU A 150 16.20 -5.29 -15.24
CA LEU A 150 15.18 -6.31 -15.49
C LEU A 150 14.41 -6.11 -16.80
N ALA A 151 14.24 -4.86 -17.24
CA ALA A 151 13.51 -4.53 -18.46
C ALA A 151 14.36 -4.64 -19.74
N GLY A 152 15.66 -4.94 -19.61
CA GLY A 152 16.57 -5.04 -20.76
C GLY A 152 16.71 -3.73 -21.54
N VAL A 153 16.37 -2.59 -20.94
CA VAL A 153 16.53 -1.28 -21.56
C VAL A 153 17.94 -0.81 -21.24
N PRO A 154 18.84 -0.63 -22.23
CA PRO A 154 20.13 -0.01 -21.97
C PRO A 154 19.89 1.34 -21.31
N GLY A 155 20.63 1.64 -20.24
CA GLY A 155 20.72 3.01 -19.77
C GLY A 155 21.34 3.83 -20.89
N ASP A 156 20.59 4.80 -21.40
CA ASP A 156 21.14 5.85 -22.27
C ASP A 156 22.19 6.68 -21.50
#